data_AF-Q745S8-F1
#
_entry.id   AF-Q745S8-F1
#
_cell.length_a   1.000
_cell.length_b   1.000
_cell.length_c   1.000
_cell.angle_alpha   90.00
_cell.angle_beta   90.00
_cell.angle_gamma   90.00
#
_symmetry.space_group_name_H-M   'P 1'
#
loop_
_entity.id
_entity.type
_entity.pdbx_description
1 polymer ?
#
loop_
_entity_poly.entity_id
_entity_poly.type
_entity_poly.pdbx_seq_one_letter_code
_entity_poly.pdbx_strand_id
1 'polypeptide(L)'
;MEELAFPAWARWRLWWALLLGAFLLAFALWARELWSLLLGVLLLGAFALHFRRTGYAVALEPEGLRYEGRFYPRGALKGVRLDPLLGRLRLDFGGDGLPLPLGLPGWDEVLAHLGVGWREVEGLEDYLLGQRGLVWFLGSLYPPREAEGVHAWALGVYRRHFRRIYGALALAGAGLLLPEGLGTVLFALGLGLALWWLLFFPHDMVRLRGGGGRYNPLDPEFRKLWEEARG
;
A
#
# COMPACT_ATOMS: atom_id res chain seq x y z
N MET A 1 23.82 -5.00 11.61
CA MET A 1 22.52 -4.50 12.10
C MET A 1 21.66 -4.30 10.89
N GLU A 2 20.52 -4.98 10.86
CA GLU A 2 19.56 -4.86 9.78
C GLU A 2 18.44 -3.92 10.25
N GLU A 3 18.18 -2.87 9.49
CA GLU A 3 17.12 -1.90 9.79
C GLU A 3 15.95 -2.15 8.83
N LEU A 4 14.79 -2.45 9.39
CA LEU A 4 13.55 -2.62 8.65
C LEU A 4 12.78 -1.31 8.70
N ALA A 5 12.60 -0.70 7.53
CA ALA A 5 11.92 0.56 7.36
C ALA A 5 11.06 0.56 6.09
N PHE A 6 10.08 1.45 6.03
CA PHE A 6 9.36 1.69 4.79
C PHE A 6 10.30 2.26 3.72
N PRO A 7 10.14 1.86 2.45
CA PRO A 7 11.02 2.34 1.40
C PRO A 7 10.83 3.84 1.15
N ALA A 8 11.92 4.56 0.82
CA ALA A 8 11.92 6.02 0.67
C ALA A 8 10.87 6.54 -0.34
N TRP A 9 10.59 5.78 -1.40
CA TRP A 9 9.56 6.14 -2.39
C TRP A 9 8.15 6.20 -1.79
N ALA A 10 7.86 5.43 -0.73
CA ALA A 10 6.57 5.44 -0.06
C ALA A 10 6.32 6.79 0.63
N ARG A 11 7.37 7.36 1.23
CA ARG A 11 7.35 8.73 1.79
C ARG A 11 7.30 9.78 0.69
N TRP A 12 8.09 9.62 -0.36
CA TRP A 12 8.10 10.57 -1.49
C TRP A 12 6.70 10.78 -2.08
N ARG A 13 5.95 9.71 -2.30
CA ARG A 13 4.60 9.77 -2.87
C ARG A 13 3.63 10.61 -2.02
N LEU A 14 3.83 10.68 -0.70
CA LEU A 14 2.96 11.45 0.19
C LEU A 14 3.08 12.96 -0.02
N TRP A 15 4.22 13.46 -0.49
CA TRP A 15 4.38 14.88 -0.80
C TRP A 15 3.39 15.37 -1.87
N TRP A 16 2.96 14.50 -2.79
CA TRP A 16 1.89 14.84 -3.73
C TRP A 16 0.54 15.09 -3.04
N ALA A 17 0.22 14.31 -2.00
CA ALA A 17 -0.98 14.54 -1.20
C ALA A 17 -0.89 15.86 -0.43
N LEU A 18 0.29 16.22 0.09
CA LEU A 18 0.52 17.51 0.73
C LEU A 18 0.35 18.68 -0.27
N LEU A 19 1.04 18.62 -1.41
CA LEU A 19 1.00 19.68 -2.42
C LEU A 19 -0.40 19.86 -2.99
N LEU A 20 -1.06 18.77 -3.39
CA LEU A 20 -2.41 18.82 -3.92
C LEU A 20 -3.43 19.24 -2.86
N GLY A 21 -3.29 18.74 -1.62
CA GLY A 21 -4.15 19.12 -0.52
C GLY A 21 -4.04 20.60 -0.17
N ALA A 22 -2.82 21.14 -0.10
CA ALA A 22 -2.57 22.57 0.13
C ALA A 22 -3.09 23.44 -1.01
N PHE A 23 -2.88 23.02 -2.26
CA PHE A 23 -3.42 23.70 -3.44
C PHE A 23 -4.94 23.75 -3.41
N LEU A 24 -5.61 22.62 -3.16
CA LEU A 24 -7.07 22.54 -3.09
C LEU A 24 -7.64 23.38 -1.95
N LEU A 25 -6.96 23.44 -0.80
CA LEU A 25 -7.36 24.34 0.29
C LEU A 25 -7.24 25.80 -0.11
N ALA A 26 -6.11 26.21 -0.69
CA ALA A 26 -5.93 27.59 -1.15
C ALA A 26 -6.96 27.97 -2.21
N PHE A 27 -7.20 27.08 -3.17
CA PHE A 27 -8.23 27.25 -4.20
C PHE A 27 -9.64 27.34 -3.59
N ALA A 28 -9.97 26.45 -2.65
CA ALA A 28 -11.26 26.44 -1.97
C ALA A 28 -11.54 27.74 -1.21
N LEU A 29 -10.52 28.27 -0.52
CA LEU A 29 -10.62 29.55 0.20
C LEU A 29 -10.81 30.73 -0.76
N TRP A 30 -10.12 30.70 -1.90
CA TRP A 30 -10.23 31.75 -2.92
C TRP A 30 -11.57 31.70 -3.68
N ALA A 31 -11.98 30.51 -4.14
CA ALA A 31 -13.18 30.28 -4.93
C ALA A 31 -14.45 30.07 -4.09
N ARG A 32 -14.32 29.97 -2.76
CA ARG A 32 -15.40 29.62 -1.81
C ARG A 32 -16.08 28.30 -2.15
N GLU A 33 -15.28 27.31 -2.54
CA GLU A 33 -15.75 26.02 -3.05
C GLU A 33 -15.60 24.92 -1.99
N LEU A 34 -16.72 24.36 -1.54
CA LEU A 34 -16.78 23.45 -0.40
C LEU A 34 -16.14 22.08 -0.69
N TRP A 35 -16.28 21.55 -1.90
CA TRP A 35 -15.76 20.21 -2.22
C TRP A 35 -14.23 20.17 -2.26
N SER A 36 -13.61 21.21 -2.79
CA SER A 36 -12.16 21.41 -2.77
C SER A 36 -11.65 21.60 -1.34
N LEU A 37 -12.43 22.27 -0.48
CA LEU A 37 -12.09 22.38 0.94
C LEU A 37 -12.04 21.00 1.60
N LEU A 38 -13.12 20.22 1.44
CA LEU A 38 -13.24 18.88 2.02
C LEU A 38 -12.15 17.94 1.47
N LEU A 39 -11.95 17.92 0.15
CA LEU A 39 -10.93 17.10 -0.49
C LEU A 39 -9.52 17.51 -0.06
N GLY A 40 -9.26 18.81 0.06
CA GLY A 40 -8.00 19.35 0.57
C GLY A 40 -7.71 18.90 2.00
N VAL A 41 -8.69 19.04 2.91
CA VAL A 41 -8.57 18.55 4.30
C VAL A 41 -8.33 17.04 4.35
N LEU A 42 -9.06 16.25 3.56
CA LEU A 42 -8.90 14.80 3.50
C LEU A 42 -7.51 14.38 3.04
N LEU A 43 -6.97 15.03 1.99
CA LEU A 43 -5.62 14.76 1.49
C LEU A 43 -4.55 15.12 2.52
N LEU A 44 -4.70 16.25 3.22
CA LEU A 44 -3.78 16.62 4.30
C LEU A 44 -3.85 15.68 5.50
N GLY A 45 -5.06 15.25 5.88
CA GLY A 45 -5.25 14.24 6.92
C GLY A 45 -4.60 12.91 6.55
N ALA A 46 -4.78 12.46 5.31
CA ALA A 46 -4.12 11.27 4.79
C ALA A 46 -2.59 11.43 4.79
N PHE A 47 -2.06 12.58 4.36
CA PHE A 47 -0.64 12.89 4.44
C PHE A 47 -0.11 12.72 5.86
N ALA A 48 -0.74 13.38 6.85
CA ALA A 48 -0.28 13.34 8.24
C ALA A 48 -0.28 11.90 8.80
N LEU A 49 -1.35 11.14 8.56
CA LEU A 49 -1.47 9.76 9.03
C LEU A 49 -0.42 8.84 8.39
N HIS A 50 -0.29 8.89 7.06
CA HIS A 50 0.62 8.02 6.34
C HIS A 50 2.09 8.42 6.50
N PHE A 51 2.40 9.71 6.68
CA PHE A 51 3.76 10.20 6.89
C PHE A 51 4.33 9.69 8.21
N ARG A 52 3.50 9.68 9.27
CA ARG A 52 3.85 9.08 10.56
C ARG A 52 4.08 7.58 10.43
N ARG A 53 3.15 6.88 9.80
CA ARG A 53 3.23 5.42 9.59
C ARG A 53 4.48 5.01 8.79
N THR A 54 4.78 5.71 7.71
CA THR A 54 5.94 5.43 6.85
C THR A 54 7.27 5.94 7.44
N GLY A 55 7.24 6.61 8.58
CA GLY A 55 8.41 6.92 9.40
C GLY A 55 8.79 5.83 10.38
N TYR A 56 8.01 4.75 10.48
CA TYR A 56 8.33 3.61 11.32
C TYR A 56 9.59 2.92 10.82
N ALA A 57 10.58 2.77 11.70
CA ALA A 57 11.81 2.05 11.47
C ALA A 57 12.18 1.27 12.74
N VAL A 58 12.57 0.02 12.58
CA VAL A 58 13.00 -0.85 13.67
C VAL A 58 14.33 -1.50 13.29
N ALA A 59 15.31 -1.44 14.19
CA ALA A 59 16.58 -2.13 14.02
C ALA A 59 16.52 -3.50 14.70
N LEU A 60 16.91 -4.54 13.96
CA LEU A 60 17.11 -5.88 14.47
C LEU A 60 18.51 -5.96 15.08
N GLU A 61 18.57 -6.18 16.39
CA GLU A 61 19.81 -6.33 17.14
C GLU A 61 19.93 -7.75 17.69
N PRO A 62 21.16 -8.26 17.92
CA PRO A 62 21.34 -9.66 18.30
C PRO A 62 20.48 -10.13 19.49
N GLU A 63 20.25 -9.25 20.47
CA GLU A 63 19.51 -9.55 21.69
C GLU A 63 18.06 -9.02 21.70
N GLY A 64 17.60 -8.36 20.64
CA GLY A 64 16.28 -7.74 20.63
C GLY A 64 16.04 -6.77 19.49
N LEU A 65 15.20 -5.75 19.75
CA LEU A 65 14.83 -4.73 18.79
C LEU A 65 15.21 -3.35 19.30
N ARG A 66 15.49 -2.41 18.40
CA ARG A 66 15.61 -0.99 18.75
C ARG A 66 14.61 -0.17 17.94
N TYR A 67 13.80 0.60 18.65
CA TYR A 67 12.79 1.49 18.07
C TYR A 67 12.85 2.85 18.74
N GLU A 68 12.96 3.92 17.95
CA GLU A 68 13.08 5.31 18.44
C GLU A 68 14.14 5.49 19.54
N GLY A 69 15.29 4.82 19.40
CA GLY A 69 16.40 4.87 20.37
C GLY A 69 16.19 4.01 21.63
N ARG A 70 15.03 3.39 21.82
CA ARG A 70 14.73 2.48 22.93
C ARG A 70 14.99 1.03 22.54
N PHE A 71 15.68 0.30 23.41
CA PHE A 71 15.94 -1.13 23.25
C PHE A 71 14.84 -1.99 23.89
N TYR A 72 14.41 -3.02 23.17
CA TYR A 72 13.39 -3.99 23.54
C TYR A 72 14.01 -5.38 23.51
N PRO A 73 14.39 -5.95 24.67
CA PRO A 73 15.03 -7.25 24.75
C PRO A 73 14.11 -8.37 24.30
N ARG A 74 14.61 -9.32 23.49
CA ARG A 74 13.85 -10.49 23.05
C ARG A 74 13.28 -11.29 24.22
N GLY A 75 14.08 -11.53 25.26
CA GLY A 75 13.67 -12.27 26.45
C GLY A 75 12.59 -11.58 27.31
N ALA A 76 12.33 -10.29 27.06
CA ALA A 76 11.29 -9.53 27.74
C ALA A 76 9.91 -9.63 27.05
N LEU A 77 9.84 -10.19 25.83
CA LEU A 77 8.57 -10.36 25.11
C LEU A 77 7.64 -11.30 25.90
N LYS A 78 6.48 -10.80 26.29
CA LYS A 78 5.43 -11.53 27.01
C LYS A 78 4.32 -12.04 26.09
N GLY A 79 4.10 -11.36 24.97
CA GLY A 79 3.10 -11.78 24.01
C GLY A 79 3.00 -10.88 22.79
N VAL A 80 2.26 -11.35 21.80
CA VAL A 80 1.96 -10.65 20.55
C VAL A 80 0.45 -10.69 20.35
N ARG A 81 -0.17 -9.54 20.08
CA ARG A 81 -1.61 -9.45 19.82
C ARG A 81 -1.90 -8.72 18.52
N LEU A 82 -2.83 -9.25 17.73
CA LEU A 82 -3.34 -8.56 16.55
C LEU A 82 -4.26 -7.40 16.95
N ASP A 83 -4.06 -6.25 16.30
CA ASP A 83 -4.96 -5.10 16.32
C ASP A 83 -5.52 -4.94 14.88
N PRO A 84 -6.64 -5.63 14.56
CA PRO A 84 -7.13 -5.74 13.18
C PRO A 84 -7.67 -4.40 12.65
N LEU A 85 -8.17 -3.54 13.53
CA LEU A 85 -8.70 -2.22 13.15
C LEU A 85 -7.60 -1.29 12.65
N LEU A 86 -6.39 -1.42 13.19
CA LEU A 86 -5.25 -0.59 12.85
C LEU A 86 -4.22 -1.29 11.96
N GLY A 87 -4.48 -2.55 11.57
CA GLY A 87 -3.61 -3.33 10.68
C GLY A 87 -2.19 -3.44 11.23
N ARG A 88 -2.05 -3.76 12.51
CA ARG A 88 -0.76 -3.85 13.22
C ARG A 88 -0.79 -4.95 14.27
N LEU A 89 0.39 -5.36 14.71
CA LEU A 89 0.58 -6.17 15.90
C LEU A 89 0.98 -5.28 17.08
N ARG A 90 0.62 -5.70 18.28
CA ARG A 90 1.11 -5.13 19.54
C ARG A 90 2.03 -6.15 20.19
N LEU A 91 3.31 -5.82 20.28
CA LEU A 91 4.33 -6.60 20.96
C LEU A 91 4.40 -6.13 22.41
N ASP A 92 4.09 -7.01 23.37
CA ASP A 92 4.07 -6.69 24.79
C ASP A 92 5.41 -7.06 25.44
N PHE A 93 6.15 -6.06 25.92
CA PHE A 93 7.41 -6.22 26.66
C PHE A 93 7.25 -5.98 28.16
N GLY A 94 6.13 -6.40 28.76
CA GLY A 94 5.91 -6.35 30.20
C GLY A 94 5.43 -4.98 30.70
N GLY A 95 4.54 -4.33 29.94
CA GLY A 95 3.98 -3.01 30.26
C GLY A 95 4.22 -1.95 29.18
N ASP A 96 5.18 -2.19 28.28
CA ASP A 96 5.44 -1.37 27.11
C ASP A 96 5.02 -2.10 25.84
N GLY A 97 3.98 -1.57 25.18
CA GLY A 97 3.48 -2.10 23.92
C GLY A 97 4.17 -1.43 22.72
N LEU A 98 4.96 -2.18 21.96
CA LEU A 98 5.55 -1.74 20.70
C LEU A 98 4.59 -2.08 19.54
N PRO A 99 4.04 -1.07 18.80
CA PRO A 99 3.21 -1.34 17.64
C PRO A 99 4.08 -1.77 16.44
N LEU A 100 3.79 -2.91 15.83
CA LEU A 100 4.43 -3.39 14.61
C LEU A 100 3.44 -3.34 13.43
N PRO A 101 3.54 -2.37 12.50
CA PRO A 101 2.61 -2.24 11.39
C PRO A 101 2.71 -3.44 10.42
N LEU A 102 1.58 -4.06 10.06
CA LEU A 102 1.56 -5.18 9.09
C LEU A 102 1.80 -4.72 7.64
N GLY A 103 1.87 -3.42 7.39
CA GLY A 103 2.33 -2.87 6.11
C GLY A 103 3.83 -2.65 6.02
N LEU A 104 4.59 -2.85 7.11
CA LEU A 104 6.04 -2.74 7.11
C LEU A 104 6.64 -3.93 6.34
N PRO A 105 7.45 -3.73 5.30
CA PRO A 105 8.18 -4.84 4.68
C PRO A 105 9.07 -5.57 5.70
N GLY A 106 8.96 -6.90 5.77
CA GLY A 106 9.69 -7.72 6.74
C GLY A 106 9.11 -7.74 8.16
N TRP A 107 7.84 -7.35 8.37
CA TRP A 107 7.21 -7.44 9.70
C TRP A 107 7.23 -8.86 10.29
N ASP A 108 7.18 -9.90 9.45
CA ASP A 108 7.27 -11.30 9.85
C ASP A 108 8.70 -11.69 10.25
N GLU A 109 9.72 -11.06 9.66
CA GLU A 109 11.12 -11.20 10.07
C GLU A 109 11.36 -10.60 11.46
N VAL A 110 10.69 -9.48 11.80
CA VAL A 110 10.70 -8.92 13.16
C VAL A 110 10.17 -9.94 14.18
N LEU A 111 9.07 -10.62 13.86
CA LEU A 111 8.52 -11.66 14.73
C LEU A 111 9.46 -12.86 14.85
N ALA A 112 9.98 -13.34 13.73
CA ALA A 112 10.91 -14.47 13.69
C ALA A 112 12.19 -14.16 14.50
N HIS A 113 12.69 -12.93 14.40
CA HIS A 113 13.84 -12.44 15.18
C HIS A 113 13.57 -12.47 16.69
N LEU A 114 12.34 -12.15 17.10
CA LEU A 114 11.88 -12.30 18.48
C LEU A 114 11.61 -13.76 18.89
N GLY A 115 11.67 -14.70 17.95
CA GLY A 115 11.42 -16.12 18.18
C GLY A 115 9.95 -16.52 18.14
N VAL A 116 9.10 -15.72 17.50
CA VAL A 116 7.67 -16.00 17.33
C VAL A 116 7.38 -16.21 15.85
N GLY A 117 6.78 -17.34 15.50
CA GLY A 117 6.29 -17.56 14.14
C GLY A 117 5.05 -16.70 13.89
N TRP A 118 4.92 -16.07 12.72
CA TRP A 118 3.74 -15.23 12.45
C TRP A 118 2.42 -16.04 12.48
N ARG A 119 2.46 -17.33 12.10
CA ARG A 119 1.31 -18.25 12.21
C ARG A 119 0.95 -18.62 13.65
N GLU A 120 1.87 -18.42 14.60
CA GLU A 120 1.63 -18.66 16.03
C GLU A 120 0.85 -17.51 16.68
N VAL A 121 0.74 -16.36 16.00
CA VAL A 121 -0.03 -15.22 16.47
C VAL A 121 -1.51 -15.48 16.23
N GLU A 122 -2.27 -15.58 17.32
CA GLU A 122 -3.71 -15.86 17.30
C GLU A 122 -4.48 -14.91 16.35
N GLY A 123 -5.22 -15.50 15.40
CA GLY A 123 -6.06 -14.80 14.45
C GLY A 123 -5.33 -14.04 13.34
N LEU A 124 -4.00 -14.04 13.29
CA LEU A 124 -3.24 -13.31 12.26
C LEU A 124 -3.41 -13.93 10.88
N GLU A 125 -3.34 -15.26 10.77
CA GLU A 125 -3.51 -15.96 9.50
C GLU A 125 -4.90 -15.75 8.91
N ASP A 126 -5.94 -15.98 9.70
CA ASP A 126 -7.33 -15.73 9.30
C ASP A 126 -7.55 -14.26 8.91
N TYR A 127 -6.98 -13.33 9.69
CA TYR A 127 -7.05 -11.91 9.38
C TYR A 127 -6.44 -11.63 8.01
N LEU A 128 -5.21 -12.09 7.73
CA LEU A 128 -4.52 -11.87 6.46
C LEU A 128 -5.22 -12.56 5.29
N LEU A 129 -5.68 -13.80 5.44
CA LEU A 129 -6.46 -14.52 4.41
C LEU A 129 -7.80 -13.83 4.11
N GLY A 130 -8.40 -13.17 5.09
CA GLY A 130 -9.61 -12.36 4.93
C GLY A 130 -9.41 -11.08 4.10
N GLN A 131 -8.17 -10.64 3.88
CA GLN A 131 -7.86 -9.38 3.19
C GLN A 131 -7.81 -9.57 1.68
N ARG A 132 -8.39 -8.64 0.91
CA ARG A 132 -8.45 -8.75 -0.55
C ARG A 132 -8.12 -7.46 -1.29
N GLY A 133 -7.48 -7.63 -2.44
CA GLY A 133 -7.15 -6.63 -3.45
C GLY A 133 -6.49 -5.37 -2.92
N LEU A 134 -7.23 -4.27 -2.82
CA LEU A 134 -6.66 -2.92 -2.63
C LEU A 134 -5.76 -2.80 -1.40
N VAL A 135 -6.10 -3.43 -0.29
CA VAL A 135 -5.32 -3.34 0.95
C VAL A 135 -3.87 -3.83 0.77
N TRP A 136 -3.68 -4.84 -0.09
CA TRP A 136 -2.38 -5.34 -0.50
C TRP A 136 -1.68 -4.38 -1.46
N PHE A 137 -2.36 -3.88 -2.49
CA PHE A 137 -1.74 -2.99 -3.49
C PHE A 137 -1.44 -1.57 -2.99
N LEU A 138 -2.19 -1.09 -2.02
CA LEU A 138 -2.02 0.24 -1.42
C LEU A 138 -0.89 0.27 -0.38
N GLY A 139 -0.32 -0.88 -0.02
CA GLY A 139 0.72 -1.00 1.02
C GLY A 139 0.16 -0.84 2.44
N SER A 140 -1.15 -1.06 2.61
CA SER A 140 -1.76 -1.12 3.95
C SER A 140 -1.41 -2.43 4.65
N LEU A 141 -1.11 -3.48 3.88
CA LEU A 141 -0.51 -4.71 4.32
C LEU A 141 0.63 -5.07 3.38
N TYR A 142 1.63 -5.73 3.94
CA TYR A 142 2.74 -6.31 3.21
C TYR A 142 2.71 -7.83 3.43
N PRO A 143 2.88 -8.65 2.39
CA PRO A 143 2.85 -10.11 2.55
C PRO A 143 4.00 -10.58 3.44
N PRO A 144 3.87 -11.71 4.15
CA PRO A 144 5.03 -12.36 4.74
C PRO A 144 5.98 -12.84 3.64
N ARG A 145 7.24 -13.06 3.99
CA ARG A 145 8.35 -13.36 3.08
C ARG A 145 8.05 -14.49 2.09
N GLU A 146 7.35 -15.54 2.55
CA GLU A 146 6.95 -16.68 1.72
C GLU A 146 6.03 -16.33 0.55
N ALA A 147 5.30 -15.21 0.63
CA ALA A 147 4.34 -14.77 -0.37
C ALA A 147 4.78 -13.48 -1.11
N GLU A 148 5.98 -12.96 -0.83
CA GLU A 148 6.53 -11.78 -1.48
C GLU A 148 6.68 -11.96 -3.00
N GLY A 149 7.09 -13.15 -3.45
CA GLY A 149 7.27 -13.43 -4.88
C GLY A 149 5.96 -13.30 -5.67
N VAL A 150 4.88 -13.90 -5.15
CA VAL A 150 3.53 -13.78 -5.70
C VAL A 150 3.09 -12.31 -5.71
N HIS A 151 3.35 -11.60 -4.61
CA HIS A 151 2.95 -10.21 -4.49
C HIS A 151 3.68 -9.26 -5.43
N ALA A 152 5.00 -9.44 -5.59
CA ALA A 152 5.82 -8.67 -6.52
C ALA A 152 5.36 -8.88 -7.97
N TRP A 153 5.02 -10.11 -8.34
CA TRP A 153 4.45 -10.42 -9.65
C TRP A 153 3.10 -9.72 -9.87
N ALA A 154 2.16 -9.85 -8.92
CA ALA A 154 0.85 -9.22 -9.01
C ALA A 154 0.96 -7.69 -9.08
N LEU A 155 1.84 -7.08 -8.29
CA LEU A 155 2.19 -5.65 -8.39
C LEU A 155 2.72 -5.29 -9.77
N GLY A 156 3.54 -6.16 -10.39
CA GLY A 156 4.04 -6.00 -11.74
C GLY A 156 2.93 -5.97 -12.78
N VAL A 157 1.97 -6.90 -12.69
CA VAL A 157 0.77 -6.94 -13.55
C VAL A 157 -0.06 -5.67 -13.36
N TYR A 158 -0.37 -5.33 -12.10
CA TYR A 158 -1.11 -4.12 -11.73
C TYR A 158 -0.46 -2.84 -12.29
N ARG A 159 0.84 -2.65 -12.05
CA ARG A 159 1.57 -1.46 -12.51
C ARG A 159 1.63 -1.38 -14.04
N ARG A 160 1.85 -2.52 -14.72
CA ARG A 160 1.86 -2.57 -16.19
C ARG A 160 0.50 -2.16 -16.76
N HIS A 161 -0.59 -2.58 -16.13
CA HIS A 161 -1.94 -2.19 -16.53
C HIS A 161 -2.17 -0.69 -16.35
N PHE A 162 -1.85 -0.13 -15.18
CA PHE A 162 -2.00 1.31 -14.94
C PHE A 162 -1.12 2.17 -15.86
N ARG A 163 0.07 1.71 -16.23
CA ARG A 163 0.90 2.41 -17.24
C ARG A 163 0.19 2.54 -18.59
N ARG A 164 -0.62 1.56 -19.00
CA ARG A 164 -1.43 1.65 -20.24
C ARG A 164 -2.52 2.71 -20.11
N ILE A 165 -3.19 2.77 -18.96
CA ILE A 165 -4.18 3.80 -18.67
C ILE A 165 -3.53 5.19 -18.68
N TYR A 166 -2.43 5.37 -17.97
CA TYR A 166 -1.73 6.65 -17.94
C TYR A 166 -1.17 7.05 -19.32
N GLY A 167 -0.67 6.10 -20.11
CA GLY A 167 -0.26 6.35 -21.49
C GLY A 167 -1.43 6.81 -22.37
N ALA A 168 -2.61 6.18 -22.21
CA ALA A 168 -3.83 6.57 -22.91
C ALA A 168 -4.34 7.97 -22.48
N LEU A 169 -4.28 8.28 -21.18
CA LEU A 169 -4.60 9.61 -20.66
C LEU A 169 -3.60 10.68 -21.13
N ALA A 170 -2.31 10.35 -21.20
CA ALA A 170 -1.29 11.24 -21.75
C ALA A 170 -1.53 11.52 -23.24
N LEU A 171 -1.96 10.50 -24.00
CA LEU A 171 -2.39 10.68 -25.39
C LEU A 171 -3.59 11.62 -25.49
N ALA A 172 -4.57 11.45 -24.60
CA ALA A 172 -5.73 12.35 -24.56
C ALA A 172 -5.29 13.80 -24.26
N GLY A 173 -4.42 13.98 -23.26
CA GLY A 173 -3.84 15.28 -22.92
C GLY A 173 -3.06 15.92 -24.07
N ALA A 174 -2.28 15.14 -24.82
CA ALA A 174 -1.57 15.61 -26.01
C ALA A 174 -2.54 16.08 -27.11
N GLY A 175 -3.68 15.40 -27.28
CA GLY A 175 -4.75 15.81 -28.19
C GLY A 175 -5.29 17.21 -27.89
N LEU A 176 -5.32 17.63 -26.63
CA LEU A 176 -5.76 18.98 -26.23
C LEU A 176 -4.75 20.08 -26.61
N LEU A 177 -3.50 19.71 -26.92
CA LEU A 177 -2.42 20.65 -27.25
C LEU A 177 -2.19 20.77 -28.77
N LEU A 178 -2.93 20.02 -29.59
CA LEU A 178 -2.74 19.94 -31.04
C LEU A 178 -3.86 20.67 -31.80
N PRO A 179 -3.63 21.05 -33.07
CA PRO A 179 -4.63 21.72 -33.90
C PRO A 179 -5.93 20.93 -34.04
N GLU A 180 -7.00 21.66 -34.35
CA GLU A 180 -8.33 21.09 -34.58
C GLU A 180 -8.32 19.96 -35.64
N GLY A 181 -9.17 18.95 -35.44
CA GLY A 181 -9.17 17.72 -36.25
C GLY A 181 -8.22 16.66 -35.71
N LEU A 182 -6.89 16.88 -35.81
CA LEU A 182 -5.90 15.93 -35.28
C LEU A 182 -6.01 15.82 -33.75
N GLY A 183 -6.12 16.96 -33.06
CA GLY A 183 -6.27 17.01 -31.61
C GLY A 183 -7.53 16.29 -31.12
N THR A 184 -8.65 16.48 -31.81
CA THR A 184 -9.93 15.81 -31.50
C THR A 184 -9.85 14.29 -31.64
N VAL A 185 -9.21 13.80 -32.72
CA VAL A 185 -9.02 12.37 -32.95
C VAL A 185 -8.14 11.75 -31.87
N LEU A 186 -7.01 12.40 -31.53
CA LEU A 186 -6.10 11.90 -30.50
C LEU A 186 -6.71 11.96 -29.09
N PHE A 187 -7.49 13.00 -28.79
CA PHE A 187 -8.25 13.09 -27.55
C PHE A 187 -9.24 11.93 -27.41
N ALA A 188 -10.07 11.70 -28.43
CA ALA A 188 -11.07 10.64 -28.44
C ALA A 188 -10.43 9.25 -28.36
N LEU A 189 -9.34 9.02 -29.10
CA LEU A 189 -8.58 7.78 -29.06
C LEU A 189 -7.98 7.53 -27.67
N GLY A 190 -7.32 8.54 -27.09
CA GLY A 190 -6.74 8.44 -25.76
C GLY A 190 -7.78 8.14 -24.68
N LEU A 191 -8.91 8.86 -24.69
CA LEU A 191 -9.99 8.63 -23.74
C LEU A 191 -10.64 7.25 -23.94
N GLY A 192 -10.88 6.84 -25.19
CA GLY A 192 -11.43 5.53 -25.53
C GLY A 192 -10.52 4.39 -25.06
N LEU A 193 -9.21 4.50 -25.27
CA LEU A 193 -8.23 3.54 -24.79
C LEU A 193 -8.15 3.51 -23.25
N ALA A 194 -8.21 4.67 -22.59
CA ALA A 194 -8.21 4.73 -21.13
C ALA A 194 -9.43 4.01 -20.54
N LEU A 195 -10.63 4.27 -21.10
CA LEU A 195 -11.86 3.60 -20.71
C LEU A 195 -11.82 2.11 -21.02
N TRP A 196 -11.31 1.71 -22.19
CA TRP A 196 -11.09 0.31 -22.54
C TRP A 196 -10.23 -0.39 -21.49
N TRP A 197 -9.04 0.14 -21.19
CA TRP A 197 -8.18 -0.47 -20.17
C TRP A 197 -8.81 -0.47 -18.78
N LEU A 198 -9.63 0.52 -18.41
CA LEU A 198 -10.39 0.51 -17.16
C LEU A 198 -11.45 -0.61 -17.13
N LEU A 199 -12.09 -0.91 -18.25
CA LEU A 199 -13.08 -2.00 -18.35
C LEU A 199 -12.44 -3.38 -18.37
N PHE A 200 -11.30 -3.52 -19.04
CA PHE A 200 -10.49 -4.75 -19.11
C PHE A 200 -9.46 -4.85 -17.97
N PHE A 201 -9.72 -4.18 -16.86
CA PHE A 201 -8.92 -4.31 -15.66
C PHE A 201 -8.90 -5.78 -15.19
N PRO A 202 -7.78 -6.32 -14.71
CA PRO A 202 -7.76 -7.64 -14.08
C PRO A 202 -8.60 -7.60 -12.80
N HIS A 203 -9.91 -7.80 -12.93
CA HIS A 203 -10.91 -7.63 -11.86
C HIS A 203 -10.67 -8.56 -10.68
N ASP A 204 -10.03 -9.70 -10.93
CA ASP A 204 -9.59 -10.62 -9.88
C ASP A 204 -8.50 -9.99 -9.00
N MET A 205 -7.72 -9.04 -9.51
CA MET A 205 -6.73 -8.31 -8.71
C MET A 205 -7.35 -7.15 -7.92
N VAL A 206 -8.14 -6.30 -8.57
CA VAL A 206 -8.79 -5.15 -7.91
C VAL A 206 -10.14 -4.91 -8.56
N ARG A 207 -11.20 -4.79 -7.76
CA ARG A 207 -12.50 -4.30 -8.24
C ARG A 207 -12.73 -2.88 -7.74
N LEU A 208 -13.13 -1.99 -8.66
CA LEU A 208 -13.47 -0.60 -8.34
C LEU A 208 -14.90 -0.43 -7.80
N ARG A 209 -15.76 -1.46 -7.89
CA ARG A 209 -17.15 -1.42 -7.39
C ARG A 209 -17.45 -2.60 -6.45
N GLY A 210 -17.68 -2.31 -5.17
CA GLY A 210 -18.46 -3.13 -4.22
C GLY A 210 -17.87 -4.45 -3.70
N GLY A 211 -16.66 -4.87 -4.09
CA GLY A 211 -16.02 -6.05 -3.51
C GLY A 211 -14.54 -6.06 -3.89
N GLY A 212 -13.65 -5.93 -2.91
CA GLY A 212 -12.25 -5.51 -3.04
C GLY A 212 -11.30 -6.41 -3.83
N GLY A 213 -11.67 -6.94 -5.00
CA GLY A 213 -10.88 -7.93 -5.75
C GLY A 213 -10.90 -9.31 -5.09
N ARG A 214 -10.39 -10.33 -5.78
CA ARG A 214 -10.13 -11.67 -5.21
C ARG A 214 -8.70 -11.83 -4.70
N TYR A 215 -7.79 -10.99 -5.17
CA TYR A 215 -6.37 -11.13 -4.92
C TYR A 215 -6.00 -11.11 -3.44
N ASN A 216 -5.31 -12.17 -3.05
CA ASN A 216 -4.61 -12.30 -1.80
C ASN A 216 -3.29 -13.05 -2.10
N PRO A 217 -2.12 -12.54 -1.68
CA PRO A 217 -0.84 -13.18 -1.96
C PRO A 217 -0.66 -14.53 -1.25
N LEU A 218 -1.45 -14.81 -0.20
CA LEU A 218 -1.47 -16.09 0.52
C LEU A 218 -2.44 -17.11 -0.07
N ASP A 219 -3.26 -16.72 -1.05
CA ASP A 219 -4.20 -17.64 -1.69
C ASP A 219 -3.46 -18.58 -2.66
N PRO A 220 -3.61 -19.91 -2.53
CA PRO A 220 -2.98 -20.89 -3.40
C PRO A 220 -3.27 -20.69 -4.89
N GLU A 221 -4.43 -20.13 -5.24
CA GLU A 221 -4.80 -19.83 -6.63
C GLU A 221 -3.80 -18.85 -7.27
N PHE A 222 -3.43 -17.79 -6.55
CA PHE A 222 -2.50 -16.78 -7.06
C PHE A 222 -1.05 -17.27 -7.06
N ARG A 223 -0.70 -18.18 -6.14
CA ARG A 223 0.59 -18.87 -6.20
C ARG A 223 0.71 -19.72 -7.46
N LYS A 224 -0.33 -20.50 -7.78
CA LYS A 224 -0.38 -21.30 -9.02
C LYS A 224 -0.25 -20.42 -10.26
N LEU A 225 -1.01 -19.32 -10.34
CA LEU A 225 -0.92 -18.38 -11.46
C LEU A 225 0.48 -17.74 -11.60
N TRP A 226 1.12 -17.44 -10.48
CA TRP A 226 2.50 -16.92 -10.48
C TRP A 226 3.51 -17.96 -10.99
N GLU A 227 3.37 -19.22 -10.57
CA GLU A 227 4.21 -20.34 -11.02
C GLU A 227 4.01 -20.60 -12.53
N GLU A 228 2.77 -20.60 -13.02
CA GLU A 228 2.43 -20.72 -14.44
C GLU A 228 3.01 -19.56 -15.27
N ALA A 229 3.01 -18.33 -14.75
CA ALA A 229 3.58 -17.17 -15.43
C ALA A 229 5.11 -17.15 -15.49
N ARG A 230 5.79 -18.04 -14.74
CA ARG A 230 7.26 -18.18 -14.72
C ARG A 230 7.77 -19.34 -15.58
N GLY A 231 6.90 -20.28 -15.97
CA GLY A 231 7.20 -21.37 -16.90
C GLY A 231 7.12 -20.93 -18.35
#